data_AF-A0A2P4Q5I6-F1
#
_entry.id   AF-A0A2P4Q5I6-F1
#
_cell.length_a   1.000
_cell.length_b   1.000
_cell.length_c   1.000
_cell.angle_alpha   90.00
_cell.angle_beta   90.00
_cell.angle_gamma   90.00
#
_symmetry.space_group_name_H-M   'P 1'
#
loop_
_entity.id
_entity.type
_entity.pdbx_description
1 polymer ?
#
loop_
_entity_poly.entity_id
_entity_poly.type
_entity_poly.pdbx_seq_one_letter_code
_entity_poly.pdbx_strand_id
1 'polypeptide(L)'
;DSLIKDQRELQPLAQSSAQKYASISEESEIRKLNNLMEEYFSILNVEEAIISFKEFKSEHHAKAIELFANKAIESNQKDVDDVMKLFKNIASSKICNNNTFKNGFEGTISFLMDIGVDKPLAYSFTGQLLFSAELDFQDI
;
A
#
# COMPACT_ATOMS: atom_id res chain seq x y z
N ASP A 1 52.00 -24.71 -19.48
CA ASP A 1 50.56 -24.78 -19.80
C ASP A 1 49.92 -25.86 -18.94
N SER A 2 48.88 -25.64 -18.15
CA SER A 2 47.84 -24.61 -18.20
C SER A 2 47.26 -24.48 -16.78
N LEU A 3 47.41 -23.30 -16.16
CA LEU A 3 46.46 -22.83 -15.15
C LEU A 3 45.10 -22.55 -15.82
N ILE A 4 44.07 -22.31 -15.01
CA ILE A 4 42.67 -21.97 -15.36
C ILE A 4 41.73 -23.18 -15.37
N LYS A 5 41.27 -23.60 -14.18
CA LYS A 5 39.91 -24.10 -13.95
C LYS A 5 39.57 -24.00 -12.46
N ASP A 6 39.30 -22.81 -11.93
CA ASP A 6 38.53 -22.72 -10.68
C ASP A 6 37.93 -21.33 -10.38
N GLN A 7 36.98 -20.84 -11.19
CA GLN A 7 36.28 -19.58 -10.87
C GLN A 7 34.79 -19.52 -11.27
N ARG A 8 34.08 -20.64 -11.51
CA ARG A 8 32.68 -20.60 -11.97
C ARG A 8 31.61 -21.18 -11.05
N GLU A 9 31.93 -21.68 -9.85
CA GLU A 9 30.93 -22.38 -9.02
C GLU A 9 30.62 -21.76 -7.65
N LEU A 10 31.02 -20.51 -7.37
CA LEU A 10 30.72 -19.85 -6.09
C LEU A 10 29.44 -18.97 -6.09
N GLN A 11 28.72 -18.86 -7.21
CA GLN A 11 27.61 -17.90 -7.37
C GLN A 11 26.16 -18.40 -7.08
N PRO A 12 25.77 -19.69 -7.10
CA PRO A 12 24.35 -20.05 -6.93
C PRO A 12 23.80 -19.97 -5.49
N LEU A 13 24.63 -20.23 -4.46
CA LEU A 13 24.17 -20.37 -3.07
C LEU A 13 23.88 -19.03 -2.38
N ALA A 14 24.63 -17.98 -2.72
CA ALA A 14 24.44 -16.64 -2.16
C ALA A 14 23.19 -15.94 -2.73
N GLN A 15 22.86 -16.19 -4.01
CA GLN A 15 21.63 -15.67 -4.62
C GLN A 15 20.37 -16.35 -4.05
N SER A 16 20.41 -17.67 -3.82
CA SER A 16 19.28 -18.42 -3.25
C SER A 16 18.95 -17.99 -1.81
N SER A 17 19.97 -17.79 -0.98
CA SER A 17 19.77 -17.32 0.39
C SER A 17 19.29 -15.86 0.42
N ALA A 18 19.91 -14.96 -0.35
CA ALA A 18 19.49 -13.57 -0.43
C ALA A 18 18.03 -13.42 -0.92
N GLN A 19 17.63 -14.20 -1.93
CA GLN A 19 16.24 -14.24 -2.41
C GLN A 19 15.27 -14.67 -1.31
N LYS A 20 15.61 -15.74 -0.57
CA LYS A 20 14.79 -16.25 0.53
C LYS A 20 14.67 -15.23 1.68
N TYR A 21 15.77 -14.57 2.06
CA TYR A 21 15.75 -13.52 3.09
C TYR A 21 14.94 -12.30 2.65
N ALA A 22 15.04 -11.90 1.38
CA ALA A 22 14.24 -10.83 0.81
C ALA A 22 12.73 -11.18 0.86
N SER A 23 12.34 -12.39 0.45
CA SER A 23 10.95 -12.84 0.53
C SER A 23 10.41 -12.90 1.96
N ILE A 24 11.20 -13.39 2.93
CA ILE A 24 10.78 -13.40 4.35
C ILE A 24 10.63 -11.97 4.88
N SER A 25 11.55 -11.08 4.50
CA SER A 25 11.48 -9.67 4.89
C SER A 25 10.24 -8.99 4.29
N GLU A 26 9.95 -9.22 3.01
CA GLU A 26 8.78 -8.67 2.32
C GLU A 26 7.47 -9.17 2.96
N GLU A 27 7.36 -10.48 3.24
CA GLU A 27 6.19 -11.05 3.90
C GLU A 27 6.00 -10.52 5.34
N SER A 28 7.11 -10.21 6.04
CA SER A 28 7.07 -9.57 7.35
C SER A 28 6.55 -8.13 7.28
N GLU A 29 7.00 -7.34 6.29
CA GLU A 29 6.54 -5.96 6.11
C GLU A 29 5.07 -5.90 5.66
N ILE A 30 4.65 -6.78 4.75
CA ILE A 30 3.23 -6.88 4.34
C ILE A 30 2.35 -7.23 5.54
N ARG A 31 2.80 -8.12 6.43
CA ARG A 31 2.08 -8.43 7.67
C ARG A 31 1.93 -7.21 8.57
N LYS A 32 2.96 -6.39 8.73
CA LYS A 32 2.89 -5.15 9.52
C LYS A 32 1.89 -4.15 8.93
N LEU A 33 1.85 -3.99 7.60
CA LEU A 33 0.89 -3.12 6.94
C LEU A 33 -0.56 -3.59 7.16
N ASN A 34 -0.80 -4.89 7.04
CA ASN A 34 -2.14 -5.46 7.31
C ASN A 34 -2.56 -5.25 8.76
N ASN A 35 -1.64 -5.45 9.72
CA ASN A 35 -1.92 -5.20 11.13
C ASN A 35 -2.25 -3.73 11.39
N LEU A 36 -1.48 -2.79 10.84
CA LEU A 36 -1.77 -1.36 10.94
C LEU A 36 -3.16 -1.03 10.39
N MET A 37 -3.51 -1.59 9.24
CA MET A 37 -4.82 -1.38 8.63
C MET A 37 -5.94 -1.90 9.53
N GLU A 38 -5.86 -3.14 10.00
CA GLU A 38 -6.89 -3.71 10.88
C GLU A 38 -6.99 -2.96 12.22
N GLU A 39 -5.87 -2.51 12.77
CA GLU A 39 -5.84 -1.68 13.98
C GLU A 39 -6.53 -0.33 13.75
N TYR A 40 -6.29 0.33 12.61
CA TYR A 40 -6.93 1.60 12.24
C TYR A 40 -8.45 1.51 12.23
N PHE A 41 -9.00 0.45 11.64
CA PHE A 41 -10.46 0.27 11.60
C PHE A 41 -11.05 -0.22 12.93
N SER A 42 -10.21 -0.68 13.86
CA SER A 42 -10.66 -1.23 15.14
C SER A 42 -10.57 -0.23 16.29
N ILE A 43 -9.39 0.36 16.50
CA ILE A 43 -9.07 1.13 17.72
C ILE A 43 -8.16 2.35 17.48
N LEU A 44 -7.39 2.34 16.40
CA LEU A 44 -6.30 3.27 16.16
C LEU A 44 -6.81 4.54 15.46
N ASN A 45 -6.26 5.69 15.84
CA ASN A 45 -6.73 6.99 15.33
C ASN A 45 -5.85 7.52 14.18
N VAL A 46 -6.30 8.61 13.53
CA VAL A 46 -5.59 9.22 12.39
C VAL A 46 -4.14 9.61 12.73
N GLU A 47 -3.86 10.10 13.93
CA GLU A 47 -2.52 10.56 14.33
C GLU A 47 -1.54 9.39 14.44
N GLU A 48 -1.97 8.31 15.08
CA GLU A 48 -1.18 7.08 15.21
C GLU A 48 -0.89 6.46 13.83
N ALA A 49 -1.88 6.44 12.93
CA ALA A 49 -1.68 5.93 11.57
C ALA A 49 -0.65 6.76 10.81
N ILE A 50 -0.70 8.09 10.93
CA ILE A 50 0.27 8.99 10.31
C ILE A 50 1.69 8.72 10.83
N ILE A 51 1.85 8.45 12.13
CA ILE A 51 3.15 8.10 12.72
C ILE A 51 3.67 6.81 12.09
N SER A 52 2.84 5.75 12.04
CA SER A 52 3.24 4.48 11.42
C SER A 52 3.61 4.64 9.95
N PHE A 53 2.87 5.43 9.17
CA PHE A 53 3.22 5.74 7.78
C PHE A 53 4.62 6.36 7.65
N LYS A 54 5.03 7.24 8.58
CA LYS A 54 6.37 7.84 8.57
C LYS A 54 7.48 6.86 8.93
N GLU A 55 7.17 5.82 9.69
CA GLU A 55 8.13 4.77 10.08
C GLU A 55 8.35 3.74 8.95
N PHE A 56 7.34 3.52 8.11
CA PHE A 56 7.50 2.66 6.95
C PHE A 56 8.40 3.31 5.88
N LYS A 57 9.16 2.45 5.20
CA LYS A 57 9.89 2.85 3.99
C LYS A 57 8.91 3.30 2.92
N SER A 58 9.30 4.32 2.16
CA SER A 58 8.49 4.87 1.07
C SER A 58 8.02 3.85 0.02
N GLU A 59 8.81 2.78 -0.21
CA GLU A 59 8.46 1.68 -1.13
C GLU A 59 7.19 0.92 -0.71
N HIS A 60 6.78 1.00 0.55
CA HIS A 60 5.60 0.33 1.09
C HIS A 60 4.36 1.22 1.16
N HIS A 61 4.50 2.54 0.96
CA HIS A 61 3.40 3.48 1.12
C HIS A 61 2.27 3.26 0.10
N ALA A 62 2.60 2.96 -1.15
CA ALA A 62 1.60 2.66 -2.17
C ALA A 62 0.76 1.44 -1.77
N LYS A 63 1.39 0.39 -1.24
CA LYS A 63 0.68 -0.81 -0.77
C LYS A 63 -0.19 -0.53 0.46
N ALA A 64 0.28 0.32 1.37
CA ALA A 64 -0.52 0.76 2.51
C ALA A 64 -1.78 1.52 2.04
N ILE A 65 -1.64 2.44 1.09
CA ILE A 65 -2.77 3.17 0.50
C ILE A 65 -3.78 2.19 -0.13
N GLU A 66 -3.31 1.24 -0.92
CA GLU A 66 -4.16 0.20 -1.53
C GLU A 66 -4.96 -0.58 -0.47
N LEU A 67 -4.31 -1.05 0.61
CA LEU A 67 -4.96 -1.82 1.66
C LEU A 67 -6.07 -1.03 2.36
N PHE A 68 -5.78 0.22 2.73
CA PHE A 68 -6.75 1.10 3.39
C PHE A 68 -7.92 1.45 2.47
N ALA A 69 -7.64 1.74 1.20
CA ALA A 69 -8.66 2.06 0.23
C ALA A 69 -9.56 0.85 -0.05
N ASN A 70 -8.98 -0.33 -0.27
CA ASN A 70 -9.75 -1.57 -0.51
C ASN A 70 -10.68 -1.89 0.66
N LYS A 71 -10.17 -1.82 1.89
CA LYS A 71 -10.98 -2.05 3.10
C LYS A 71 -12.12 -1.04 3.21
N ALA A 72 -11.86 0.24 2.96
CA ALA A 72 -12.87 1.29 3.06
C ALA A 72 -13.98 1.13 2.00
N ILE A 73 -13.62 0.88 0.73
CA ILE A 73 -14.62 0.77 -0.34
C ILE A 73 -15.48 -0.49 -0.23
N GLU A 74 -14.98 -1.51 0.48
CA GLU A 74 -15.73 -2.73 0.76
C GLU A 74 -16.70 -2.59 1.95
N SER A 75 -16.49 -1.59 2.82
CA SER A 75 -17.19 -1.44 4.10
C SER A 75 -18.37 -0.47 4.03
N ASN A 76 -18.26 0.72 4.65
CA ASN A 76 -19.35 1.67 4.84
C ASN A 76 -18.85 3.12 4.82
N GLN A 77 -19.77 4.09 4.77
CA GLN A 77 -19.42 5.52 4.65
C GLN A 77 -18.57 6.05 5.81
N LYS A 78 -18.77 5.57 7.05
CA LYS A 78 -17.95 6.02 8.19
C LYS A 78 -16.48 5.64 7.99
N ASP A 79 -16.25 4.42 7.53
CA ASP A 79 -14.90 3.90 7.25
C ASP A 79 -14.25 4.67 6.10
N VAL A 80 -15.03 5.05 5.08
CA VAL A 80 -14.57 5.96 4.01
C VAL A 80 -14.21 7.33 4.55
N ASP A 81 -15.07 7.95 5.37
CA ASP A 81 -14.81 9.27 5.97
C ASP A 81 -13.53 9.27 6.80
N ASP A 82 -13.28 8.19 7.54
CA ASP A 82 -12.08 8.05 8.36
C ASP A 82 -10.84 7.87 7.49
N VAL A 83 -10.87 7.05 6.43
CA VAL A 83 -9.73 6.96 5.49
C VAL A 83 -9.52 8.27 4.72
N MET A 84 -10.58 9.00 4.36
CA MET A 84 -10.45 10.31 3.73
C MET A 84 -9.68 11.30 4.62
N LYS A 85 -9.95 11.32 5.93
CA LYS A 85 -9.18 12.16 6.88
C LYS A 85 -7.71 11.76 6.88
N LEU A 86 -7.42 10.46 6.89
CA LEU A 86 -6.05 9.95 6.86
C LEU A 86 -5.33 10.37 5.57
N PHE A 87 -5.92 10.10 4.40
CA PHE A 87 -5.33 10.42 3.10
C PHE A 87 -5.11 11.91 2.92
N LYS A 88 -6.07 12.74 3.34
CA LYS A 88 -5.90 14.19 3.35
C LYS A 88 -4.71 14.64 4.19
N ASN A 89 -4.55 14.08 5.39
CA ASN A 89 -3.41 14.42 6.24
C ASN A 89 -2.07 13.95 5.65
N ILE A 90 -2.03 12.76 5.05
CA ILE A 90 -0.84 12.20 4.39
C ILE A 90 -0.42 13.09 3.20
N ALA A 91 -1.38 13.47 2.34
CA ALA A 91 -1.17 14.32 1.18
C ALA A 91 -0.71 15.72 1.59
N SER A 92 -1.47 16.40 2.46
CA SER A 92 -1.14 17.76 2.91
C SER A 92 0.19 17.84 3.70
N SER A 93 0.58 16.75 4.38
CA SER A 93 1.87 16.64 5.08
C SER A 93 3.03 16.20 4.17
N LYS A 94 2.78 15.94 2.88
CA LYS A 94 3.77 15.46 1.89
C LYS A 94 4.50 14.18 2.31
N ILE A 95 3.83 13.32 3.10
CA ILE A 95 4.36 12.00 3.47
C ILE A 95 4.38 11.12 2.22
N CYS A 96 3.31 11.20 1.42
CA CYS A 96 3.19 10.60 0.10
C CYS A 96 2.97 11.70 -0.94
N ASN A 97 3.47 11.49 -2.16
CA ASN A 97 3.18 12.35 -3.31
C ASN A 97 2.07 11.73 -4.18
N ASN A 98 1.59 12.49 -5.18
CA ASN A 98 0.53 12.00 -6.08
C ASN A 98 0.90 10.67 -6.76
N ASN A 99 2.17 10.45 -7.11
CA ASN A 99 2.59 9.19 -7.74
C ASN A 99 2.44 8.00 -6.78
N THR A 100 2.76 8.18 -5.50
CA THR A 100 2.55 7.14 -4.48
C THR A 100 1.07 6.81 -4.32
N PHE A 101 0.19 7.82 -4.32
CA PHE A 101 -1.26 7.60 -4.30
C PHE A 101 -1.77 6.91 -5.56
N LYS A 102 -1.36 7.36 -6.76
CA LYS A 102 -1.71 6.70 -8.04
C LYS A 102 -1.38 5.22 -8.01
N ASN A 103 -0.13 4.88 -7.67
CA ASN A 103 0.33 3.50 -7.59
C ASN A 103 -0.48 2.68 -6.57
N GLY A 104 -0.90 3.29 -5.45
CA GLY A 104 -1.78 2.62 -4.49
C GLY A 104 -3.20 2.39 -5.03
N PHE A 105 -3.76 3.36 -5.74
CA PHE A 105 -5.09 3.27 -6.33
C PHE A 105 -5.16 2.36 -7.56
N GLU A 106 -4.06 2.07 -8.27
CA GLU A 106 -4.03 1.08 -9.36
C GLU A 106 -4.58 -0.30 -8.91
N GLY A 107 -4.14 -0.76 -7.73
CA GLY A 107 -4.66 -1.99 -7.13
C GLY A 107 -6.12 -1.86 -6.70
N THR A 108 -6.51 -0.71 -6.16
CA THR A 108 -7.90 -0.43 -5.75
C THR A 108 -8.87 -0.37 -6.93
N ILE A 109 -8.48 0.20 -8.07
CA ILE A 109 -9.32 0.23 -9.28
C ILE A 109 -9.53 -1.18 -9.81
N SER A 110 -8.50 -2.03 -9.75
CA SER A 110 -8.63 -3.45 -10.11
C SER A 110 -9.65 -4.15 -9.20
N PHE A 111 -9.52 -3.98 -7.88
CA PHE A 111 -10.45 -4.52 -6.90
C PHE A 111 -11.88 -3.96 -7.04
N LEU A 112 -12.02 -2.68 -7.37
CA LEU A 112 -13.30 -2.03 -7.61
C LEU A 112 -14.06 -2.67 -8.78
N MET A 113 -13.37 -3.07 -9.84
CA MET A 113 -14.01 -3.77 -10.96
C MET A 113 -14.60 -5.11 -10.53
N ASP A 114 -13.97 -5.79 -9.57
CA ASP A 114 -14.45 -7.08 -9.05
C ASP A 114 -15.66 -6.91 -8.13
N ILE A 115 -15.64 -5.95 -7.21
CA ILE A 115 -16.71 -5.80 -6.20
C ILE A 115 -17.84 -4.87 -6.64
N GLY A 116 -17.62 -4.01 -7.63
CA GLY A 116 -18.53 -2.92 -7.97
C GLY A 116 -19.91 -3.38 -8.46
N VAL A 117 -19.98 -4.59 -9.03
CA VAL A 117 -21.25 -5.22 -9.43
C VAL A 117 -22.12 -5.51 -8.22
N ASP A 118 -21.53 -6.08 -7.17
CA ASP A 118 -22.25 -6.47 -5.94
C ASP A 118 -22.40 -5.30 -4.96
N LYS A 119 -21.46 -4.35 -5.00
CA LYS A 119 -21.40 -3.16 -4.13
C LYS A 119 -21.30 -1.89 -4.97
N PRO A 120 -22.40 -1.40 -5.58
CA PRO A 120 -22.36 -0.20 -6.45
C PRO A 120 -21.85 1.07 -5.74
N LEU A 121 -21.97 1.16 -4.41
CA LEU A 121 -21.42 2.28 -3.65
C LEU A 121 -19.89 2.35 -3.67
N ALA A 122 -19.19 1.24 -3.95
CA ALA A 122 -17.74 1.21 -4.05
C ALA A 122 -17.20 2.21 -5.08
N TYR A 123 -17.94 2.47 -6.16
CA TYR A 123 -17.57 3.50 -7.15
C TYR A 123 -17.56 4.91 -6.53
N SER A 124 -18.63 5.26 -5.80
CA SER A 124 -18.73 6.56 -5.11
C SER A 124 -17.69 6.69 -4.00
N PHE A 125 -17.47 5.62 -3.23
CA PHE A 125 -16.45 5.60 -2.17
C PHE A 125 -15.04 5.77 -2.76
N THR A 126 -14.72 5.11 -3.88
CA THR A 126 -13.43 5.29 -4.56
C THR A 126 -13.25 6.75 -5.00
N GLY A 127 -14.27 7.37 -5.59
CA GLY A 127 -14.22 8.79 -5.97
C GLY A 127 -13.94 9.73 -4.79
N GLN A 128 -14.54 9.47 -3.63
CA GLN A 128 -14.30 10.23 -2.41
C GLN A 128 -12.86 10.09 -1.90
N LEU A 129 -12.31 8.87 -1.94
CA LEU A 129 -10.93 8.60 -1.53
C LEU A 129 -9.93 9.29 -2.45
N LEU A 130 -10.12 9.20 -3.78
CA LEU A 130 -9.29 9.88 -4.77
C LEU A 130 -9.26 11.40 -4.54
N PHE A 131 -10.43 12.00 -4.31
CA PHE A 131 -10.54 13.42 -4.00
C PHE A 131 -9.77 13.80 -2.72
N SER A 132 -9.85 12.98 -1.67
CA SER A 132 -9.14 13.22 -0.42
C SER A 132 -7.61 13.10 -0.54
N ALA A 133 -7.14 12.34 -1.53
CA ALA A 133 -5.73 12.15 -1.86
C ALA A 133 -5.18 13.27 -2.76
N GLU A 134 -5.94 14.33 -3.01
CA GLU A 134 -5.58 15.45 -3.90
C GLU A 134 -5.28 15.01 -5.35
N LEU A 135 -5.89 13.89 -5.79
CA LEU A 135 -5.83 13.43 -7.17
C LEU A 135 -6.96 14.05 -7.99
N ASP A 136 -6.67 14.40 -9.24
CA ASP A 136 -7.65 14.91 -10.20
C ASP A 136 -7.75 14.04 -11.47
N PHE A 137 -8.50 14.48 -12.47
CA PHE A 137 -8.72 13.72 -13.71
C PHE A 137 -7.47 13.60 -14.59
N GLN A 138 -6.41 14.37 -14.36
CA GLN A 138 -5.13 14.20 -15.04
C GLN A 138 -4.29 13.10 -14.39
N ASP A 139 -4.66 12.73 -13.16
CA ASP A 139 -3.96 11.76 -12.36
C ASP A 139 -4.46 10.32 -12.54
N ILE A 140 -5.64 10.13 -13.12
CA ILE A 140 -6.38 8.86 -13.23
C ILE A 140 -6.65 8.50 -14.68
#